data_AF-A0AA43D105-F1
#
_entry.id   AF-A0AA43D105-F1
#
_cell.length_a   1.000
_cell.length_b   1.000
_cell.length_c   1.000
_cell.angle_alpha   90.00
_cell.angle_beta   90.00
_cell.angle_gamma   90.00
#
_symmetry.space_group_name_H-M   'P 1'
#
loop_
_entity.id
_entity.type
_entity.pdbx_description
1 polymer ?
#
loop_
_entity_poly.entity_id
_entity_poly.type
_entity_poly.pdbx_seq_one_letter_code
_entity_poly.pdbx_strand_id
1 'polypeptide(L)'
;AGPVIAASDHVATVPDLIREYVPQRYVTLGTDGYGRSDTRENLRRFFEMDRHHIAVAALAALADEKKIKKEIVADAVRRYGIAGDTAPAWER
;
A
#
# COMPACT_ATOMS: atom_id res chain seq x y z
N ALA A 1 3.46 12.70 15.99
CA ALA A 1 2.46 11.82 15.34
C ALA A 1 3.03 11.29 14.02
N GLY A 2 2.69 10.07 13.61
CA GLY A 2 3.11 9.46 12.34
C GLY A 2 1.94 9.35 11.34
N PRO A 3 2.21 8.94 10.09
CA PRO A 3 1.16 8.67 9.12
C PRO A 3 0.30 7.48 9.56
N VAL A 4 -0.94 7.45 9.09
CA VAL A 4 -1.89 6.36 9.29
C VAL A 4 -2.07 5.63 7.96
N ILE A 5 -1.90 4.31 7.98
CA ILE A 5 -2.10 3.43 6.82
C ILE A 5 -3.37 2.62 7.07
N ALA A 6 -4.35 2.72 6.17
CA ALA A 6 -5.55 1.90 6.20
C ALA A 6 -5.53 0.93 5.03
N ALA A 7 -5.78 -0.34 5.33
CA ALA A 7 -5.76 -1.43 4.38
C ALA A 7 -7.11 -2.17 4.44
N SER A 8 -7.75 -2.34 3.29
CA SER A 8 -9.05 -3.01 3.17
C SER A 8 -9.00 -4.13 2.13
N ASP A 9 -9.75 -5.22 2.35
CA ASP A 9 -10.00 -6.24 1.32
C ASP A 9 -11.05 -5.76 0.27
N HIS A 10 -11.53 -4.51 0.39
CA HIS A 10 -12.31 -3.78 -0.63
C HIS A 10 -11.43 -2.74 -1.34
N VAL A 11 -11.99 -2.08 -2.36
CA VAL A 11 -11.36 -0.95 -3.07
C VAL A 11 -10.91 0.16 -2.11
N ALA A 12 -9.83 0.86 -2.46
CA ALA A 12 -9.19 1.86 -1.59
C ALA A 12 -10.13 3.01 -1.19
N THR A 13 -11.17 3.28 -1.99
CA THR A 13 -12.20 4.27 -1.70
C THR A 13 -12.98 3.98 -0.42
N VAL A 14 -13.14 2.71 -0.03
CA VAL A 14 -13.92 2.34 1.18
C VAL A 14 -13.30 2.91 2.46
N PRO A 15 -12.02 2.63 2.80
CA PRO A 15 -11.38 3.31 3.93
C PRO A 15 -11.21 4.82 3.69
N ASP A 16 -11.14 5.27 2.44
CA ASP A 16 -10.98 6.70 2.12
C ASP A 16 -12.18 7.57 2.57
N LEU A 17 -13.36 6.97 2.72
CA LEU A 17 -14.58 7.66 3.18
C LEU A 17 -14.41 8.39 4.53
N ILE A 18 -13.46 7.97 5.37
CA ILE A 18 -13.21 8.61 6.67
C ILE A 18 -12.00 9.54 6.70
N ARG A 19 -11.35 9.80 5.55
CA ARG A 19 -10.10 10.59 5.45
C ARG A 19 -10.20 11.94 6.16
N GLU A 20 -11.29 12.67 5.95
CA GLU A 20 -11.51 14.02 6.53
C GLU A 20 -11.58 14.03 8.06
N TYR A 21 -11.87 12.89 8.69
CA TYR A 21 -11.94 12.76 10.14
C TYR A 21 -10.60 12.32 10.76
N VAL A 22 -9.58 12.02 9.95
CA VAL A 22 -8.25 11.59 10.40
C VAL A 22 -7.26 12.75 10.25
N PRO A 23 -6.77 13.35 11.36
CA PRO A 23 -5.93 14.54 11.30
C PRO A 23 -4.50 14.28 10.80
N GLN A 24 -4.04 13.02 10.81
CA GLN A 24 -2.74 12.63 10.29
C GLN A 24 -2.78 12.44 8.77
N ARG A 25 -1.61 12.42 8.14
CA ARG A 25 -1.49 11.90 6.77
C ARG A 25 -2.10 10.50 6.70
N TYR A 26 -3.10 10.34 5.84
CA TYR A 26 -3.85 9.11 5.68
C TYR A 26 -3.56 8.47 4.31
N VAL A 27 -3.06 7.25 4.30
CA VAL A 27 -2.81 6.48 3.07
C VAL A 27 -3.73 5.27 3.07
N THR A 28 -4.48 5.11 2.00
CA THR A 28 -5.44 4.02 1.82
C THR A 28 -4.90 3.03 0.81
N LEU A 29 -5.03 1.75 1.15
CA LEU A 29 -4.72 0.62 0.28
C LEU A 29 -5.99 -0.23 0.15
N GLY A 30 -6.24 -0.72 -1.04
CA GLY A 30 -7.39 -1.55 -1.34
C GLY A 30 -7.18 -2.43 -2.56
N THR A 31 -8.19 -3.23 -2.86
CA THR A 31 -8.19 -4.24 -3.91
C THR A 31 -8.83 -3.72 -5.19
N ASP A 32 -8.35 -2.57 -5.69
CA ASP A 32 -8.86 -1.94 -6.91
C ASP A 32 -8.55 -2.80 -8.14
N GLY A 33 -9.58 -3.06 -8.96
CA GLY A 33 -9.49 -3.89 -10.16
C GLY A 33 -10.44 -5.07 -10.13
N TYR A 34 -10.34 -5.93 -11.15
CA TYR A 34 -11.17 -7.12 -11.25
C TYR A 34 -10.59 -8.29 -10.44
N GLY A 35 -11.49 -9.08 -9.84
CA GLY A 35 -11.11 -10.32 -9.17
C GLY A 35 -10.58 -11.36 -10.16
N ARG A 36 -9.73 -12.25 -9.66
CA ARG A 36 -9.22 -13.42 -10.40
C ARG A 36 -9.14 -14.64 -9.49
N SER A 37 -9.08 -15.83 -10.08
CA SER A 37 -8.95 -17.08 -9.34
C SER A 37 -7.48 -17.35 -9.00
N ASP A 38 -7.15 -17.34 -7.72
CA ASP A 38 -5.82 -17.70 -7.20
C ASP A 38 -5.91 -17.95 -5.68
N THR A 39 -4.79 -18.29 -5.05
CA THR A 39 -4.67 -18.37 -3.59
C THR A 39 -4.75 -16.99 -2.94
N ARG A 40 -5.20 -16.92 -1.68
CA ARG A 40 -5.29 -15.65 -0.93
C ARG A 40 -3.96 -14.91 -0.84
N GLU A 41 -2.85 -15.64 -0.70
CA GLU A 41 -1.51 -15.06 -0.65
C GLU A 41 -1.16 -14.39 -1.97
N ASN A 42 -1.37 -15.08 -3.09
CA ASN A 42 -1.11 -14.54 -4.42
C ASN A 42 -2.04 -13.37 -4.76
N LEU A 43 -3.32 -13.42 -4.36
CA LEU A 43 -4.26 -12.33 -4.58
C LEU A 43 -3.87 -11.07 -3.79
N ARG A 44 -3.50 -11.22 -2.51
CA ARG A 44 -3.03 -10.08 -1.71
C ARG A 44 -1.75 -9.47 -2.27
N ARG A 45 -0.84 -10.30 -2.77
CA ARG A 45 0.37 -9.79 -3.44
C ARG A 45 0.06 -9.13 -4.78
N PHE A 46 -0.91 -9.66 -5.54
CA PHE A 46 -1.34 -9.10 -6.82
C PHE A 46 -1.98 -7.72 -6.67
N PHE A 47 -2.91 -7.58 -5.72
CA PHE A 47 -3.56 -6.32 -5.37
C PHE A 47 -2.69 -5.39 -4.52
N GLU A 48 -1.41 -5.72 -4.30
CA GLU A 48 -0.48 -4.87 -3.55
C GLU A 48 -0.96 -4.61 -2.10
N MET A 49 -1.59 -5.63 -1.50
CA MET A 49 -2.31 -5.61 -0.24
C MET A 49 -1.76 -6.59 0.81
N ASP A 50 -0.61 -7.20 0.53
CA ASP A 50 0.07 -8.04 1.53
C ASP A 50 0.81 -7.21 2.59
N ARG A 51 1.32 -7.89 3.62
CA ARG A 51 2.07 -7.26 4.72
C ARG A 51 3.29 -6.45 4.25
N HIS A 52 3.89 -6.82 3.12
CA HIS A 52 5.10 -6.18 2.61
C HIS A 52 4.76 -4.85 1.93
N HIS A 53 3.68 -4.80 1.16
CA HIS A 53 3.18 -3.58 0.56
C HIS A 53 2.71 -2.58 1.63
N ILE A 54 1.99 -3.05 2.66
CA ILE A 54 1.58 -2.20 3.79
C ILE A 54 2.80 -1.59 4.49
N ALA A 55 3.85 -2.39 4.73
CA ALA A 55 5.09 -1.91 5.34
C ALA A 55 5.80 -0.87 4.45
N VAL A 56 5.87 -1.10 3.14
CA VAL A 56 6.46 -0.14 2.19
C VAL A 56 5.64 1.15 2.12
N ALA A 57 4.31 1.09 2.13
CA ALA A 57 3.45 2.27 2.17
C ALA A 57 3.68 3.11 3.43
N ALA A 58 3.85 2.46 4.59
CA ALA A 58 4.19 3.14 5.83
C ALA A 58 5.55 3.85 5.76
N LEU A 59 6.58 3.15 5.24
CA LEU A 59 7.91 3.72 5.07
C LEU A 59 7.91 4.87 4.05
N ALA A 60 7.20 4.72 2.94
CA ALA A 60 7.04 5.77 1.94
C ALA A 60 6.38 7.02 2.53
N ALA A 61 5.30 6.86 3.29
CA ALA A 61 4.63 7.97 3.96
C ALA A 61 5.56 8.68 4.97
N LEU A 62 6.37 7.94 5.72
CA LEU A 62 7.39 8.51 6.61
C LEU A 62 8.50 9.25 5.86
N ALA A 63 8.92 8.73 4.70
CA ALA A 63 9.95 9.35 3.88
C ALA A 63 9.47 10.67 3.25
N ASP A 64 8.20 10.71 2.82
CA ASP A 64 7.59 11.93 2.30
C ASP A 64 7.41 13.00 3.39
N GLU A 65 7.16 12.59 4.64
CA GLU A 65 7.22 13.46 5.82
C GLU A 65 8.66 13.82 6.26
N LYS A 66 9.67 13.37 5.50
CA LYS A 66 11.11 13.58 5.77
C LYS A 66 11.58 13.05 7.13
N LYS A 67 10.86 12.10 7.71
CA LYS A 67 11.22 11.45 8.99
C LYS A 67 12.26 10.36 8.80
N ILE A 68 12.28 9.77 7.62
CA ILE A 68 13.28 8.78 7.22
C ILE A 68 13.83 9.11 5.84
N LYS A 69 14.97 8.48 5.53
CA LYS A 69 15.64 8.56 4.23
C LYS A 69 14.90 7.74 3.18
N LYS A 70 14.81 8.22 1.93
CA LYS A 70 14.15 7.50 0.82
C LYS A 70 14.84 6.17 0.50
N GLU A 71 16.13 6.08 0.79
CA GLU A 71 16.94 4.88 0.63
C GLU A 71 16.38 3.71 1.45
N ILE A 72 15.81 3.96 2.63
CA ILE A 72 15.19 2.94 3.47
C ILE A 72 13.97 2.32 2.77
N VAL A 73 13.19 3.14 2.04
CA VAL A 73 12.05 2.65 1.25
C VAL A 73 12.56 1.79 0.10
N ALA A 74 13.60 2.25 -0.61
CA ALA A 74 14.20 1.50 -1.70
C ALA A 74 14.79 0.16 -1.24
N ASP A 75 15.42 0.12 -0.07
CA ASP A 75 15.90 -1.11 0.58
C ASP A 75 14.73 -2.06 0.88
N ALA A 76 13.62 -1.56 1.43
CA ALA A 76 12.45 -2.38 1.75
C ALA A 76 11.81 -2.97 0.48
N VAL A 77 11.64 -2.16 -0.57
CA VAL A 77 11.13 -2.60 -1.87
C VAL A 77 11.98 -3.75 -2.44
N ARG A 78 13.32 -3.61 -2.43
CA ARG A 78 14.23 -4.67 -2.85
C ARG A 78 14.14 -5.91 -1.95
N ARG A 79 14.14 -5.72 -0.63
CA ARG A 79 14.10 -6.80 0.36
C ARG A 79 12.85 -7.66 0.23
N TYR A 80 11.72 -7.05 -0.10
CA TYR A 80 10.44 -7.75 -0.23
C TYR A 80 10.10 -8.18 -1.66
N GLY A 81 10.97 -7.90 -2.63
CA GLY A 81 10.75 -8.26 -4.02
C GLY A 81 9.48 -7.64 -4.59
N ILE A 82 9.21 -6.38 -4.24
CA ILE A 82 8.11 -5.59 -4.82
C ILE A 82 8.64 -4.99 -6.12
N ALA A 83 7.99 -5.30 -7.24
CA ALA A 83 8.42 -4.81 -8.55
C ALA A 83 7.95 -3.36 -8.74
N GLY A 84 8.92 -2.44 -8.84
CA GLY A 84 8.67 -1.00 -8.91
C GLY A 84 8.09 -0.48 -10.24
N ASP A 85 7.89 -1.34 -11.23
CA ASP A 85 7.34 -1.01 -12.56
C ASP A 85 6.28 -2.05 -12.97
N THR A 86 5.41 -2.41 -12.03
CA THR A 86 4.26 -3.27 -12.34
C THR A 86 3.09 -2.38 -12.69
N ALA A 87 2.42 -2.66 -13.82
CA ALA A 87 1.13 -2.04 -14.12
C ALA A 87 0.18 -2.23 -12.93
N PRO A 88 -0.68 -1.25 -12.62
CA PRO A 88 -1.60 -1.38 -11.51
C PRO A 88 -2.56 -2.57 -11.69
N ALA A 89 -3.15 -3.06 -10.60
CA ALA A 89 -3.97 -4.28 -10.63
C ALA A 89 -5.22 -4.17 -11.54
N TRP A 90 -5.73 -2.97 -11.80
CA TRP A 90 -6.85 -2.74 -12.73
C TRP A 90 -6.46 -2.69 -14.22
N GLU A 91 -5.16 -2.70 -14.54
CA GLU A 91 -4.62 -2.77 -15.91
C GLU A 91 -4.08 -4.18 -16.26
N ARG A 92 -4.13 -5.12 -15.31
CA ARG A 92 -3.63 -6.50 -15.43
C ARG A 92 -4.76 -7.53 -15.46
#